data_AF-A0A1W5Y0T7-F1
#
_entry.id   AF-A0A1W5Y0T7-F1
#
_cell.length_a   1.000
_cell.length_b   1.000
_cell.length_c   1.000
_cell.angle_alpha   90.00
_cell.angle_beta   90.00
_cell.angle_gamma   90.00
#
_symmetry.space_group_name_H-M   'P 1'
#
loop_
_entity.id
_entity.type
_entity.pdbx_description
1 polymer ?
#
loop_
_entity_poly.entity_id
_entity_poly.type
_entity_poly.pdbx_seq_one_letter_code
_entity_poly.pdbx_strand_id
1 'polypeptide(L)'
;MAHAHTSGDAVTQESANDLVRAIGAAFNQSPPPTRVWGVQVDSTGPDWDAALARTGKLDVQIVVLANTPLNSANAQTVGKLATHVSTIEGDGKERIGVAMLDGALTADDAIALNTGAVQKERMVLVAHRSPDDVAAATAGVIAGYRPHISLLLKPISIAMTQRFSESEIDKYDTHLINWITSPVLLPGQALYLGEGYTADSSHNKKYIDIVRTLDDVNFRIKAALIQAIGNLRISRVGLRSVATLVESVLAPLVSQEVIERFTVVIPLLTLLDKDPADLTAAEAKEIKDARSARRADMTIEVVYAGAIHRLAVQLVFTG
;
A
#
# COMPACT_ATOMS: atom_id res chain seq x y z
N MET A 1 -19.51 -23.54 -5.60
CA MET A 1 -20.95 -23.75 -5.88
C MET A 1 -21.71 -23.13 -4.73
N ALA A 2 -22.68 -22.24 -4.98
CA ALA A 2 -23.45 -21.62 -3.90
C ALA A 2 -24.49 -22.64 -3.40
N HIS A 3 -24.45 -22.98 -2.11
CA HIS A 3 -25.51 -23.76 -1.47
C HIS A 3 -26.72 -22.84 -1.25
N ALA A 4 -27.87 -23.21 -1.83
CA ALA A 4 -29.13 -22.56 -1.51
C ALA A 4 -29.58 -23.02 -0.12
N HIS A 5 -29.77 -22.07 0.80
CA HIS A 5 -30.35 -22.34 2.11
C HIS A 5 -31.88 -22.33 2.03
N THR A 6 -32.52 -23.33 2.63
CA THR A 6 -33.98 -23.46 2.69
C THR A 6 -34.53 -22.71 3.89
N SER A 7 -35.76 -22.20 3.77
CA SER A 7 -36.45 -21.54 4.89
C SER A 7 -36.65 -22.53 6.04
N GLY A 8 -36.11 -22.20 7.22
CA GLY A 8 -36.14 -23.07 8.40
C GLY A 8 -34.80 -23.72 8.75
N ASP A 9 -33.76 -23.57 7.92
CA ASP A 9 -32.41 -23.97 8.29
C ASP A 9 -31.98 -23.17 9.53
N ALA A 10 -31.56 -23.88 10.59
CA ALA A 10 -30.94 -23.23 11.74
C ALA A 10 -29.69 -22.50 11.24
N VAL A 11 -29.67 -21.17 11.36
CA VAL A 11 -28.46 -20.37 11.15
C VAL A 11 -27.53 -20.67 12.32
N THR A 12 -26.88 -21.83 12.28
CA THR A 12 -25.77 -22.13 13.17
C THR A 12 -24.62 -21.29 12.67
N GLN A 13 -24.11 -20.40 13.52
CA GLN A 13 -22.84 -19.72 13.27
C GLN A 13 -21.82 -20.82 12.95
N GLU A 14 -21.39 -20.95 11.69
CA GLU A 14 -20.24 -21.79 11.37
C GLU A 14 -19.14 -21.38 12.36
N SER A 15 -18.55 -22.35 13.07
CA SER A 15 -17.40 -22.08 13.92
C SER A 15 -16.45 -21.20 13.13
N ALA A 16 -16.24 -19.95 13.57
CA ALA A 16 -15.63 -18.93 12.72
C ALA A 16 -14.32 -19.48 12.15
N ASN A 17 -14.30 -19.80 10.85
CA ASN A 17 -13.11 -20.27 10.19
C ASN A 17 -12.12 -19.09 10.10
N ASP A 18 -10.85 -19.38 9.83
CA ASP A 18 -9.80 -18.36 9.86
C ASP A 18 -10.09 -17.17 8.94
N LEU A 19 -10.75 -17.41 7.80
CA LEU A 19 -11.19 -16.35 6.90
C LEU A 19 -12.24 -15.43 7.52
N VAL A 20 -13.25 -15.98 8.19
CA VAL A 20 -14.28 -15.18 8.89
C VAL A 20 -13.65 -14.36 10.02
N ARG A 21 -12.72 -14.94 10.78
CA ARG A 21 -12.00 -14.21 11.84
C ARG A 21 -11.14 -13.08 11.28
N ALA A 22 -10.41 -13.33 10.19
CA ALA A 22 -9.60 -12.31 9.52
C ALA A 22 -10.46 -11.13 9.01
N ILE A 23 -11.61 -11.43 8.38
CA ILE A 23 -12.55 -10.39 7.92
C ILE A 23 -13.07 -9.58 9.11
N GLY A 24 -13.45 -10.25 10.20
CA GLY A 24 -13.86 -9.58 11.44
C GLY A 24 -12.76 -8.69 12.02
N ALA A 25 -11.53 -9.20 12.11
CA ALA A 25 -10.38 -8.44 12.58
C ALA A 25 -10.12 -7.18 11.75
N ALA A 26 -10.27 -7.25 10.41
CA ALA A 26 -10.15 -6.09 9.54
C ALA A 26 -11.26 -5.04 9.78
N PHE A 27 -12.52 -5.47 9.93
CA PHE A 27 -13.65 -4.55 10.17
C PHE A 27 -13.72 -3.98 11.59
N ASN A 28 -13.11 -4.64 12.57
CA ASN A 28 -13.08 -4.16 13.96
C ASN A 28 -12.13 -2.96 14.16
N GLN A 29 -11.43 -2.53 13.12
CA GLN A 29 -10.55 -1.37 13.19
C GLN A 29 -11.33 -0.06 13.07
N SER A 30 -10.76 1.02 13.60
CA SER A 30 -11.36 2.36 13.56
C SER A 30 -10.35 3.39 13.07
N PRO A 31 -10.56 4.00 11.89
CA PRO A 31 -11.68 3.78 10.97
C PRO A 31 -11.65 2.37 10.33
N PRO A 32 -12.80 1.79 9.95
CA PRO A 32 -12.84 0.48 9.30
C PRO A 32 -12.54 0.58 7.79
N PRO A 33 -12.12 -0.51 7.14
CA PRO A 33 -12.07 -0.60 5.68
C PRO A 33 -13.46 -0.38 5.05
N THR A 34 -13.48 0.19 3.85
CA THR A 34 -14.73 0.42 3.09
C THR A 34 -15.31 -0.86 2.49
N ARG A 35 -14.44 -1.80 2.09
CA ARG A 35 -14.81 -3.08 1.49
C ARG A 35 -13.72 -4.11 1.76
N VAL A 36 -14.13 -5.34 2.10
CA VAL A 36 -13.25 -6.50 2.25
C VAL A 36 -13.74 -7.60 1.31
N TRP A 37 -12.81 -8.24 0.61
CA TRP A 37 -13.08 -9.39 -0.24
C TRP A 37 -12.52 -10.66 0.42
N GLY A 38 -13.35 -11.68 0.58
CA GLY A 38 -12.91 -13.00 1.03
C GLY A 38 -12.69 -13.94 -0.16
N VAL A 39 -11.47 -14.45 -0.33
CA VAL A 39 -11.17 -15.50 -1.31
C VAL A 39 -10.89 -16.80 -0.55
N GLN A 40 -11.85 -17.71 -0.57
CA GLN A 40 -11.72 -18.99 0.10
C GLN A 40 -10.69 -19.89 -0.62
N VAL A 41 -9.93 -20.62 0.18
CA VAL A 41 -9.03 -21.71 -0.24
C VAL A 41 -9.43 -23.00 0.47
N ASP A 42 -9.05 -24.14 -0.10
CA ASP A 42 -9.20 -25.42 0.58
C ASP A 42 -8.35 -25.44 1.86
N SER A 43 -8.91 -25.86 2.99
CA SER A 43 -8.23 -25.84 4.28
C SER A 43 -7.18 -26.94 4.45
N THR A 44 -7.21 -27.98 3.62
CA THR A 44 -6.32 -29.15 3.71
C THR A 44 -5.22 -29.16 2.64
N GLY A 45 -5.46 -28.47 1.52
CA GLY A 45 -4.51 -28.29 0.43
C GLY A 45 -4.74 -26.95 -0.26
N PRO A 46 -4.41 -25.81 0.39
CA PRO A 46 -4.68 -24.50 -0.16
C PRO A 46 -3.86 -24.23 -1.42
N ASP A 47 -4.55 -24.03 -2.54
CA ASP A 47 -3.95 -23.53 -3.78
C ASP A 47 -3.81 -22.01 -3.73
N TRP A 48 -2.72 -21.56 -3.11
CA TRP A 48 -2.41 -20.14 -2.96
C TRP A 48 -2.16 -19.43 -4.29
N ASP A 49 -1.61 -20.12 -5.29
CA ASP A 49 -1.33 -19.50 -6.60
C ASP A 49 -2.62 -19.19 -7.33
N ALA A 50 -3.56 -20.15 -7.37
CA ALA A 50 -4.88 -19.90 -7.95
C ALA A 50 -5.67 -18.84 -7.15
N ALA A 51 -5.55 -18.83 -5.83
CA ALA A 51 -6.20 -17.82 -4.99
C ALA A 51 -5.67 -16.41 -5.27
N LEU A 52 -4.35 -16.23 -5.29
CA LEU A 52 -3.71 -14.95 -5.59
C LEU A 52 -4.00 -14.50 -7.03
N ALA A 53 -4.03 -15.42 -8.00
CA ALA A 53 -4.43 -15.11 -9.37
C ALA A 53 -5.89 -14.63 -9.48
N ARG A 54 -6.81 -15.14 -8.63
CA ARG A 54 -8.17 -14.60 -8.53
C ARG A 54 -8.17 -13.21 -7.89
N THR A 55 -7.40 -13.03 -6.82
CA THR A 55 -7.26 -11.74 -6.12
C THR A 55 -6.73 -10.65 -7.06
N GLY A 56 -5.80 -10.96 -7.96
CA GLY A 56 -5.24 -10.02 -8.93
C GLY A 56 -6.28 -9.42 -9.90
N LYS A 57 -7.43 -10.08 -10.06
CA LYS A 57 -8.54 -9.58 -10.89
C LYS A 57 -9.50 -8.66 -10.14
N LEU A 58 -9.40 -8.60 -8.80
CA LEU A 58 -10.25 -7.76 -7.97
C LEU A 58 -9.73 -6.33 -7.89
N ASP A 59 -10.60 -5.40 -7.51
CA ASP A 59 -10.23 -4.02 -7.18
C ASP A 59 -9.84 -3.95 -5.70
N VAL A 60 -8.62 -4.39 -5.40
CA VAL A 60 -8.06 -4.43 -4.05
C VAL A 60 -6.69 -3.75 -4.00
N GLN A 61 -6.44 -3.04 -2.89
CA GLN A 61 -5.17 -2.31 -2.66
C GLN A 61 -4.29 -2.99 -1.61
N ILE A 62 -4.88 -3.85 -0.78
CA ILE A 62 -4.22 -4.49 0.36
C ILE A 62 -4.60 -5.96 0.34
N VAL A 63 -3.60 -6.83 0.42
CA VAL A 63 -3.78 -8.28 0.36
C VAL A 63 -3.16 -8.92 1.59
N VAL A 64 -3.89 -9.85 2.22
CA VAL A 64 -3.42 -10.63 3.36
C VAL A 64 -3.73 -12.10 3.15
N LEU A 65 -2.93 -12.97 3.75
CA LEU A 65 -3.24 -14.40 3.87
C LEU A 65 -3.79 -14.64 5.27
N ALA A 66 -5.07 -15.01 5.36
CA ALA A 66 -5.76 -15.20 6.64
C ALA A 66 -5.04 -16.24 7.50
N ASN A 67 -4.76 -15.88 8.75
CA ASN A 67 -4.11 -16.71 9.78
C ASN A 67 -2.87 -17.48 9.28
N THR A 68 -2.09 -16.87 8.39
CA THR A 68 -0.88 -17.47 7.80
C THR A 68 0.35 -16.69 8.28
N PRO A 69 0.81 -16.89 9.53
CA PRO A 69 1.94 -16.15 10.07
C PRO A 69 3.23 -16.50 9.33
N LEU A 70 4.12 -15.52 9.19
CA LEU A 70 5.46 -15.71 8.67
C LEU A 70 6.32 -16.43 9.71
N ASN A 71 6.68 -17.67 9.38
CA ASN A 71 7.64 -18.53 10.08
C ASN A 71 8.33 -19.43 9.04
N SER A 72 9.21 -20.33 9.49
CA SER A 72 9.94 -21.24 8.58
C SER A 72 9.03 -22.13 7.72
N ALA A 73 7.87 -22.54 8.23
CA ALA A 73 6.92 -23.38 7.50
C ALA A 73 6.14 -22.59 6.44
N ASN A 74 5.81 -21.33 6.72
CA ASN A 74 4.99 -20.48 5.86
C ASN A 74 5.80 -19.50 4.99
N ALA A 75 7.13 -19.44 5.12
CA ALA A 75 7.98 -18.48 4.42
C ALA A 75 7.78 -18.50 2.90
N GLN A 76 7.63 -19.69 2.30
CA GLN A 76 7.36 -19.81 0.86
C GLN A 76 5.97 -19.26 0.51
N THR A 77 4.95 -19.55 1.32
CA THR A 77 3.58 -19.08 1.13
C THR A 77 3.49 -17.55 1.23
N VAL A 78 4.12 -16.95 2.24
CA VAL A 78 4.20 -15.47 2.37
C VAL A 78 5.06 -14.88 1.25
N GLY A 79 6.09 -15.60 0.78
CA GLY A 79 6.86 -15.22 -0.41
C GLY A 79 6.02 -15.16 -1.69
N LYS A 80 4.99 -16.01 -1.83
CA LYS A 80 4.01 -15.91 -2.93
C LYS A 80 3.16 -14.64 -2.83
N LEU A 81 2.71 -14.28 -1.63
CA LEU A 81 2.05 -12.98 -1.39
C LEU A 81 2.98 -11.83 -1.80
N ALA A 82 4.23 -11.84 -1.35
CA ALA A 82 5.21 -10.81 -1.67
C ALA A 82 5.45 -10.68 -3.18
N THR A 83 5.54 -11.81 -3.89
CA THR A 83 5.66 -11.83 -5.36
C THR A 83 4.41 -11.26 -6.04
N HIS A 84 3.23 -11.65 -5.56
CA HIS A 84 1.95 -11.18 -6.08
C HIS A 84 1.78 -9.67 -5.96
N VAL A 85 2.14 -9.09 -4.81
CA VAL A 85 1.99 -7.64 -4.61
C VAL A 85 3.11 -6.84 -5.27
N SER A 86 4.29 -7.45 -5.48
CA SER A 86 5.40 -6.81 -6.21
C SER A 86 5.18 -6.81 -7.74
N THR A 87 4.35 -7.71 -8.25
CA THR A 87 4.03 -7.82 -9.68
C THR A 87 2.79 -6.98 -9.97
N ILE A 88 2.98 -5.81 -10.58
CA ILE A 88 1.87 -4.91 -10.92
C ILE A 88 1.21 -5.41 -12.22
N GLU A 89 0.10 -6.14 -12.08
CA GLU A 89 -0.66 -6.73 -13.19
C GLU A 89 -1.62 -5.71 -13.83
N GLY A 90 -1.07 -4.61 -14.34
CA GLY A 90 -1.82 -3.58 -15.06
C GLY A 90 -2.03 -2.28 -14.29
N ASP A 91 -2.58 -1.30 -15.00
CA ASP A 91 -2.71 0.07 -14.52
C ASP A 91 -3.73 0.20 -13.37
N GLY A 92 -3.31 0.82 -12.27
CA GLY A 92 -4.18 1.03 -11.11
C GLY A 92 -4.39 -0.20 -10.24
N LYS A 93 -3.61 -1.26 -10.47
CA LYS A 93 -3.63 -2.53 -9.72
C LYS A 93 -2.46 -2.68 -8.75
N GLU A 94 -1.79 -1.57 -8.46
CA GLU A 94 -0.79 -1.46 -7.42
C GLU A 94 -1.41 -1.83 -6.06
N ARG A 95 -0.68 -2.65 -5.31
CA ARG A 95 -1.16 -3.24 -4.07
C ARG A 95 0.00 -3.44 -3.10
N ILE A 96 -0.33 -3.60 -1.83
CA ILE A 96 0.61 -3.99 -0.78
C ILE A 96 0.13 -5.27 -0.10
N GLY A 97 1.08 -6.06 0.38
CA GLY A 97 0.85 -7.26 1.17
C GLY A 97 1.10 -6.98 2.63
N VAL A 98 0.27 -7.51 3.52
CA VAL A 98 0.51 -7.45 4.97
C VAL A 98 0.63 -8.88 5.49
N ALA A 99 1.70 -9.14 6.23
CA ALA A 99 1.94 -10.41 6.90
C ALA A 99 2.29 -10.16 8.36
N MET A 100 1.75 -11.00 9.24
CA MET A 100 2.15 -11.04 10.64
C MET A 100 3.29 -12.04 10.82
N LEU A 101 4.24 -11.74 11.68
CA LEU A 101 5.24 -12.71 12.14
C LEU A 101 4.59 -13.67 13.12
N ASP A 102 5.05 -14.92 13.17
CA ASP A 102 4.58 -15.85 14.20
C ASP A 102 4.93 -15.31 15.60
N GLY A 103 3.90 -15.09 16.42
CA GLY A 103 4.03 -14.44 17.72
C GLY A 103 4.78 -15.26 18.77
N ALA A 104 5.13 -16.52 18.48
CA ALA A 104 5.99 -17.34 19.32
C ALA A 104 7.49 -17.17 19.02
N LEU A 105 7.86 -16.48 17.93
CA LEU A 105 9.26 -16.28 17.55
C LEU A 105 9.99 -15.33 18.50
N THR A 106 11.28 -15.59 18.70
CA THR A 106 12.17 -14.58 19.28
C THR A 106 12.36 -13.44 18.29
N ALA A 107 12.76 -12.26 18.78
CA ALA A 107 13.06 -11.14 17.88
C ALA A 107 14.16 -11.48 16.86
N ASP A 108 15.16 -12.30 17.23
CA ASP A 108 16.24 -12.72 16.32
C ASP A 108 15.73 -13.65 15.21
N ASP A 109 14.86 -14.60 15.54
CA ASP A 109 14.25 -15.48 14.53
C ASP A 109 13.32 -14.69 13.60
N ALA A 110 12.58 -13.72 14.16
CA ALA A 110 11.67 -12.88 13.40
C ALA A 110 12.40 -11.98 12.40
N ILE A 111 13.49 -11.30 12.80
CA ILE A 111 14.27 -10.45 11.87
C ILE A 111 14.93 -11.27 10.76
N ALA A 112 15.34 -12.51 11.05
CA ALA A 112 15.94 -13.39 10.05
C ALA A 112 14.96 -13.77 8.91
N LEU A 113 13.64 -13.63 9.13
CA LEU A 113 12.61 -13.90 8.14
C LEU A 113 12.34 -12.71 7.20
N ASN A 114 12.76 -11.49 7.54
CA ASN A 114 12.67 -10.36 6.61
C ASN A 114 13.81 -10.41 5.58
N THR A 115 13.75 -11.37 4.66
CA THR A 115 14.78 -11.60 3.65
C THR A 115 14.19 -12.15 2.35
N GLY A 116 15.01 -12.21 1.30
CA GLY A 116 14.72 -12.91 0.05
C GLY A 116 13.42 -12.46 -0.62
N ALA A 117 12.47 -13.38 -0.78
CA ALA A 117 11.20 -13.11 -1.45
C ALA A 117 10.29 -12.16 -0.65
N VAL A 118 10.40 -12.15 0.68
CA VAL A 118 9.52 -11.38 1.58
C VAL A 118 9.96 -9.92 1.68
N GLN A 119 11.28 -9.68 1.67
CA GLN A 119 11.87 -8.34 1.75
C GLN A 119 11.57 -7.53 0.47
N LYS A 120 10.44 -6.81 0.49
CA LYS A 120 9.92 -6.02 -0.62
C LYS A 120 9.27 -4.73 -0.11
N GLU A 121 9.39 -3.66 -0.88
CA GLU A 121 8.77 -2.35 -0.60
C GLU A 121 7.24 -2.42 -0.53
N ARG A 122 6.65 -3.45 -1.16
CA ARG A 122 5.20 -3.67 -1.17
C ARG A 122 4.76 -4.68 -0.13
N MET A 123 5.65 -5.12 0.77
CA MET A 123 5.30 -5.95 1.92
C MET A 123 5.34 -5.14 3.20
N VAL A 124 4.46 -5.47 4.13
CA VAL A 124 4.39 -4.93 5.48
C VAL A 124 4.45 -6.11 6.45
N LEU A 125 5.46 -6.10 7.31
CA LEU A 125 5.63 -7.12 8.35
C LEU A 125 5.26 -6.53 9.71
N VAL A 126 4.56 -7.33 10.52
CA VAL A 126 4.10 -6.91 11.85
C VAL A 126 4.43 -7.99 12.90
N ALA A 127 5.24 -7.63 13.88
CA ALA A 127 5.51 -8.42 15.07
C ALA A 127 4.41 -8.24 16.11
N HIS A 128 3.91 -9.34 16.67
CA HIS A 128 2.86 -9.35 17.69
C HIS A 128 3.03 -10.49 18.69
N ARG A 129 2.25 -10.45 19.77
CA ARG A 129 2.03 -11.56 20.72
C ARG A 129 0.55 -11.83 20.96
N SER A 130 -0.26 -11.49 19.96
CA SER A 130 -1.72 -11.64 19.96
C SER A 130 -2.13 -13.01 19.40
N PRO A 131 -3.21 -13.64 19.89
CA PRO A 131 -3.82 -14.80 19.24
C PRO A 131 -4.70 -14.41 18.04
N ASP A 132 -4.94 -13.12 17.80
CA ASP A 132 -5.74 -12.64 16.67
C ASP A 132 -4.93 -12.63 15.36
N ASP A 133 -5.64 -12.57 14.23
CA ASP A 133 -5.02 -12.31 12.92
C ASP A 133 -4.58 -10.84 12.82
N VAL A 134 -3.35 -10.58 13.28
CA VAL A 134 -2.78 -9.22 13.30
C VAL A 134 -2.47 -8.71 11.89
N ALA A 135 -2.26 -9.60 10.91
CA ALA A 135 -2.09 -9.19 9.52
C ALA A 135 -3.38 -8.55 9.00
N ALA A 136 -4.52 -9.21 9.23
CA ALA A 136 -5.83 -8.70 8.84
C ALA A 136 -6.23 -7.45 9.63
N ALA A 137 -5.98 -7.41 10.94
CA ALA A 137 -6.19 -6.21 11.75
C ALA A 137 -5.34 -5.03 11.23
N THR A 138 -4.06 -5.24 10.96
CA THR A 138 -3.18 -4.18 10.44
C THR A 138 -3.63 -3.73 9.05
N ALA A 139 -4.01 -4.65 8.16
CA ALA A 139 -4.59 -4.30 6.87
C ALA A 139 -5.87 -3.45 7.01
N GLY A 140 -6.71 -3.76 8.01
CA GLY A 140 -7.88 -2.95 8.37
C GLY A 140 -7.50 -1.53 8.79
N VAL A 141 -6.50 -1.37 9.66
CA VAL A 141 -5.97 -0.05 10.07
C VAL A 141 -5.47 0.72 8.85
N ILE A 142 -4.64 0.10 8.01
CA ILE A 142 -4.11 0.73 6.79
C ILE A 142 -5.26 1.20 5.90
N ALA A 143 -6.24 0.34 5.63
CA ALA A 143 -7.38 0.64 4.79
C ALA A 143 -8.25 1.79 5.32
N GLY A 144 -8.38 1.91 6.64
CA GLY A 144 -9.19 2.94 7.30
C GLY A 144 -8.62 4.36 7.18
N TYR A 145 -7.29 4.49 7.05
CA TYR A 145 -6.64 5.79 6.92
C TYR A 145 -6.34 6.15 5.46
N ARG A 146 -6.37 7.46 5.17
CA ARG A 146 -6.01 8.01 3.86
C ARG A 146 -4.54 7.66 3.51
N PRO A 147 -4.20 7.49 2.22
CA PRO A 147 -2.87 7.04 1.79
C PRO A 147 -1.67 7.80 2.38
N HIS A 148 -1.77 9.13 2.51
CA HIS A 148 -0.71 10.01 3.01
C HIS A 148 -0.62 10.11 4.53
N ILE A 149 -1.48 9.40 5.26
CA ILE A 149 -1.45 9.41 6.72
C ILE A 149 -0.51 8.31 7.18
N SER A 150 0.57 8.70 7.87
CA SER A 150 1.47 7.77 8.54
C SER A 150 0.71 6.85 9.49
N LEU A 151 1.15 5.60 9.58
CA LEU A 151 0.58 4.59 10.45
C LEU A 151 1.19 4.56 11.84
N LEU A 152 2.24 5.36 12.06
CA LEU A 152 2.85 5.52 13.37
C LEU A 152 1.78 5.91 14.40
N LEU A 153 1.73 5.13 15.48
CA LEU A 153 0.82 5.31 16.60
C LEU A 153 -0.66 5.34 16.20
N LYS A 154 -1.04 4.65 15.11
CA LYS A 154 -2.46 4.39 14.83
C LYS A 154 -2.96 3.24 15.71
N PRO A 155 -4.15 3.41 16.31
CA PRO A 155 -4.70 2.40 17.21
C PRO A 155 -5.02 1.13 16.42
N ILE A 156 -4.86 -0.01 17.08
CA ILE A 156 -5.19 -1.32 16.55
C ILE A 156 -6.03 -2.10 17.57
N SER A 157 -7.15 -2.65 17.13
CA SER A 157 -8.06 -3.43 17.96
C SER A 157 -7.75 -4.92 17.82
N ILE A 158 -6.95 -5.43 18.76
CA ILE A 158 -6.57 -6.85 18.91
C ILE A 158 -6.40 -7.19 20.40
N ALA A 159 -6.42 -8.46 20.75
CA ALA A 159 -6.12 -8.95 22.09
C ALA A 159 -4.61 -9.21 22.23
N MET A 160 -3.87 -8.38 22.97
CA MET A 160 -2.45 -8.63 23.27
C MET A 160 -2.12 -8.18 24.68
N THR A 161 -1.67 -9.12 25.51
CA THR A 161 -1.40 -8.87 26.94
C THR A 161 0.09 -8.72 27.24
N GLN A 162 0.95 -9.34 26.43
CA GLN A 162 2.40 -9.26 26.56
C GLN A 162 2.96 -8.14 25.71
N ARG A 163 3.92 -7.37 26.24
CA ARG A 163 4.61 -6.30 25.52
C ARG A 163 6.02 -6.74 25.14
N PHE A 164 6.53 -6.19 24.04
CA PHE A 164 7.94 -6.31 23.67
C PHE A 164 8.83 -5.48 24.60
N SER A 165 10.05 -5.94 24.85
CA SER A 165 11.09 -5.14 25.50
C SER A 165 11.64 -4.07 24.54
N GLU A 166 12.33 -3.06 25.10
CA GLU A 166 13.03 -2.05 24.30
C GLU A 166 14.05 -2.69 23.34
N SER A 167 14.79 -3.70 23.80
CA SER A 167 15.77 -4.41 22.96
C SER A 167 15.15 -5.21 21.81
N GLU A 168 13.93 -5.72 21.97
CA GLU A 168 13.18 -6.34 20.88
C GLU A 168 12.70 -5.28 19.88
N ILE A 169 12.18 -4.16 20.39
CA ILE A 169 11.73 -3.03 19.57
C ILE A 169 12.87 -2.46 18.71
N ASP A 170 14.06 -2.29 19.27
CA ASP A 170 15.23 -1.80 18.53
C ASP A 170 15.62 -2.74 17.37
N LYS A 171 15.50 -4.06 17.58
CA LYS A 171 15.72 -5.05 16.52
C LYS A 171 14.69 -4.92 15.41
N TYR A 172 13.42 -4.76 15.75
CA TYR A 172 12.36 -4.56 14.77
C TYR A 172 12.52 -3.23 13.99
N ASP A 173 12.86 -2.13 14.68
CA ASP A 173 13.10 -0.81 14.06
C ASP A 173 14.23 -0.86 13.03
N THR A 174 15.35 -1.49 13.41
CA THR A 174 16.54 -1.61 12.56
C THR A 174 16.34 -2.52 11.34
N HIS A 175 15.38 -3.46 11.41
CA HIS A 175 15.08 -4.43 10.36
C HIS A 175 13.76 -4.16 9.63
N LEU A 176 13.19 -2.97 9.77
CA LEU A 176 11.98 -2.53 9.05
C LEU A 176 10.75 -3.43 9.30
N ILE A 177 10.64 -3.95 10.53
CA ILE A 177 9.50 -4.73 10.98
C ILE A 177 8.67 -3.82 11.89
N ASN A 178 7.38 -3.69 11.61
CA ASN A 178 6.48 -2.97 12.50
C ASN A 178 6.20 -3.82 13.73
N TRP A 179 5.94 -3.20 14.88
CA TRP A 179 5.57 -3.92 16.10
C TRP A 179 4.30 -3.34 16.70
N ILE A 180 3.61 -4.13 17.53
CA ILE A 180 2.52 -3.62 18.34
C ILE A 180 3.07 -3.08 19.66
N THR A 181 2.66 -1.87 20.04
CA THR A 181 3.09 -1.20 21.27
C THR A 181 1.92 -0.61 22.06
N SER A 182 2.16 -0.29 23.32
CA SER A 182 1.24 0.42 24.21
C SER A 182 2.06 1.50 24.95
N PRO A 183 2.31 2.66 24.31
CA PRO A 183 3.19 3.68 24.87
C PRO A 183 2.62 4.22 26.19
N VAL A 184 3.47 4.34 27.21
CA VAL A 184 3.05 4.79 28.56
C VAL A 184 2.55 6.23 28.60
N LEU A 185 2.97 7.05 27.63
CA LEU A 185 2.58 8.46 27.52
C LEU A 185 1.22 8.65 26.83
N LEU A 186 0.63 7.59 26.25
CA LEU A 186 -0.70 7.63 25.68
C LEU A 186 -1.72 7.11 26.71
N PRO A 187 -2.67 7.96 27.16
CA PRO A 187 -3.67 7.53 28.14
C PRO A 187 -4.62 6.48 27.53
N GLY A 188 -5.08 5.55 28.36
CA GLY A 188 -6.07 4.53 27.98
C GLY A 188 -5.51 3.12 27.71
N GLN A 189 -4.19 2.92 27.77
CA GLN A 189 -3.53 1.61 27.60
C GLN A 189 -3.95 0.83 26.33
N ALA A 190 -4.38 1.55 25.29
CA ALA A 190 -4.70 0.93 24.00
C ALA A 190 -3.44 0.42 23.29
N LEU A 191 -3.65 -0.46 22.32
CA LEU A 191 -2.59 -0.95 21.44
C LEU A 191 -2.49 -0.07 20.21
N TYR A 192 -1.26 0.12 19.75
CA TYR A 192 -0.92 0.97 18.63
C TYR A 192 0.11 0.29 17.74
N LEU A 193 0.13 0.65 16.46
CA LEU A 193 1.25 0.37 15.56
C LEU A 193 2.46 1.21 15.99
N GLY A 194 3.60 0.55 16.21
CA GLY A 194 4.84 1.17 16.66
C GLY A 194 5.56 1.96 15.59
N GLU A 195 5.36 1.59 14.32
CA GLU A 195 5.84 2.33 13.15
C GLU A 195 4.96 2.05 11.91
N GLY A 196 5.34 2.62 10.77
CA GLY A 196 4.69 2.42 9.47
C GLY A 196 5.65 2.01 8.36
N TYR A 197 6.58 1.10 8.62
CA TYR A 197 7.57 0.59 7.67
C TYR A 197 7.00 -0.39 6.65
N THR A 198 7.54 -0.32 5.44
CA THR A 198 7.54 -1.44 4.50
C THR A 198 8.70 -2.38 4.84
N ALA A 199 8.67 -3.61 4.34
CA ALA A 199 9.69 -4.61 4.64
C ALA A 199 11.06 -4.30 4.00
N ASP A 200 11.13 -3.33 3.09
CA ASP A 200 12.35 -2.93 2.39
C ASP A 200 12.37 -1.43 2.09
N SER A 201 13.52 -0.79 2.31
CA SER A 201 13.68 0.65 2.14
C SER A 201 14.26 1.07 0.79
N SER A 202 14.41 0.13 -0.17
CA SER A 202 14.93 0.51 -1.49
C SER A 202 13.98 1.49 -2.19
N HIS A 203 14.51 2.12 -3.25
CA HIS A 203 13.82 3.13 -4.08
C HIS A 203 13.06 4.23 -3.29
N ASN A 204 13.55 4.58 -2.09
CA ASN A 204 12.95 5.56 -1.17
C ASN A 204 11.53 5.21 -0.70
N LYS A 205 11.19 3.91 -0.63
CA LYS A 205 9.87 3.41 -0.24
C LYS A 205 9.85 2.75 1.13
N LYS A 206 10.60 3.30 2.08
CA LYS A 206 10.72 2.81 3.47
C LYS A 206 9.39 2.79 4.22
N TYR A 207 8.46 3.70 3.91
CA TYR A 207 7.23 3.87 4.68
C TYR A 207 5.98 3.57 3.86
N ILE A 208 4.97 3.03 4.53
CA ILE A 208 3.72 2.58 3.93
C ILE A 208 2.94 3.76 3.33
N ASP A 209 2.93 4.91 3.99
CA ASP A 209 2.27 6.12 3.51
C ASP A 209 2.89 6.62 2.20
N ILE A 210 4.22 6.53 2.05
CA ILE A 210 4.91 6.86 0.79
C ILE A 210 4.41 5.96 -0.34
N VAL A 211 4.46 4.63 -0.15
CA VAL A 211 4.03 3.67 -1.19
C VAL A 211 2.57 3.89 -1.57
N ARG A 212 1.70 4.03 -0.56
CA ARG A 212 0.27 4.24 -0.79
C ARG A 212 -0.03 5.57 -1.46
N THR A 213 0.71 6.64 -1.12
CA THR A 213 0.52 7.95 -1.74
C THR A 213 0.96 7.93 -3.20
N LEU A 214 2.08 7.27 -3.51
CA LEU A 214 2.51 7.07 -4.90
C LEU A 214 1.46 6.30 -5.71
N ASP A 215 0.91 5.22 -5.14
CA ASP A 215 -0.13 4.42 -5.78
C ASP A 215 -1.43 5.23 -5.99
N ASP A 216 -1.87 5.99 -5.00
CA ASP A 216 -3.07 6.86 -5.08
C ASP A 216 -2.90 7.98 -6.12
N VAL A 217 -1.74 8.65 -6.15
CA VAL A 217 -1.43 9.68 -7.14
C VAL A 217 -1.42 9.09 -8.55
N ASN A 218 -0.72 7.97 -8.74
CA ASN A 218 -0.66 7.29 -10.03
C ASN A 218 -2.06 6.86 -10.51
N PHE A 219 -2.88 6.30 -9.62
CA PHE A 219 -4.25 5.91 -9.92
C PHE A 219 -5.10 7.11 -10.35
N ARG A 220 -5.09 8.21 -9.58
CA ARG A 220 -5.89 9.41 -9.88
C ARG A 220 -5.51 10.03 -11.23
N ILE A 221 -4.23 10.10 -11.54
CA ILE A 221 -3.74 10.62 -12.82
C ILE A 221 -4.23 9.74 -13.96
N LYS A 222 -4.03 8.42 -13.87
CA LYS A 222 -4.51 7.48 -14.90
C LYS A 222 -6.04 7.52 -15.06
N ALA A 223 -6.78 7.58 -13.96
CA ALA A 223 -8.23 7.67 -13.95
C ALA A 223 -8.76 8.98 -14.56
N ALA A 224 -8.04 10.08 -14.44
CA ALA A 224 -8.38 11.33 -15.13
C ALA A 224 -8.03 11.25 -16.63
N LEU A 225 -6.85 10.72 -16.96
CA LEU A 225 -6.36 10.64 -18.34
C LEU A 225 -7.16 9.68 -19.21
N ILE A 226 -7.71 8.60 -18.65
CA ILE A 226 -8.50 7.64 -19.44
C ILE A 226 -9.72 8.29 -20.09
N GLN A 227 -10.28 9.35 -19.49
CA GLN A 227 -11.41 10.11 -20.04
C GLN A 227 -10.99 10.98 -21.26
N ALA A 228 -9.70 11.31 -21.34
CA ALA A 228 -9.13 12.11 -22.41
C ALA A 228 -8.69 11.29 -23.65
N ILE A 229 -8.47 9.97 -23.48
CA ILE A 229 -8.06 9.08 -24.55
C ILE A 229 -9.14 9.04 -25.65
N GLY A 230 -8.72 9.25 -26.90
CA GLY A 230 -9.60 9.27 -28.08
C GLY A 230 -10.32 10.60 -28.33
N ASN A 231 -10.47 11.43 -27.29
CA ASN A 231 -11.14 12.74 -27.38
C ASN A 231 -10.17 13.87 -27.72
N LEU A 232 -8.93 13.80 -27.22
CA LEU A 232 -7.90 14.81 -27.47
C LEU A 232 -7.06 14.48 -28.71
N ARG A 233 -6.66 15.53 -29.44
CA ARG A 233 -5.77 15.43 -30.60
C ARG A 233 -4.31 15.61 -30.18
N ILE A 234 -3.37 14.99 -30.89
CA ILE A 234 -1.93 15.29 -30.78
C ILE A 234 -1.65 16.62 -31.47
N SER A 235 -1.99 17.69 -30.76
CA SER A 235 -1.84 19.09 -31.13
C SER A 235 -1.45 19.90 -29.90
N ARG A 236 -1.00 21.15 -30.11
CA ARG A 236 -0.63 22.06 -29.03
C ARG A 236 -1.75 22.20 -27.99
N VAL A 237 -2.99 22.45 -28.45
CA VAL A 237 -4.16 22.59 -27.58
C VAL A 237 -4.53 21.29 -26.88
N GLY A 238 -4.47 20.16 -27.59
CA GLY A 238 -4.79 18.86 -27.01
C GLY A 238 -3.80 18.45 -25.93
N LEU A 239 -2.50 18.59 -26.15
CA LEU A 239 -1.48 18.26 -25.14
C LEU A 239 -1.46 19.26 -23.98
N ARG A 240 -1.77 20.54 -24.20
CA ARG A 240 -2.02 21.48 -23.08
C ARG A 240 -3.22 21.07 -22.25
N SER A 241 -4.30 20.59 -22.88
CA SER A 241 -5.46 20.07 -22.15
C SER A 241 -5.10 18.83 -21.32
N VAL A 242 -4.23 17.95 -21.83
CA VAL A 242 -3.69 16.82 -21.06
C VAL A 242 -2.93 17.31 -19.81
N ALA A 243 -2.03 18.29 -19.98
CA ALA A 243 -1.28 18.86 -18.85
C ALA A 243 -2.22 19.49 -17.81
N THR A 244 -3.21 20.28 -18.24
CA THR A 244 -4.21 20.89 -17.36
C THR A 244 -5.04 19.84 -16.62
N LEU A 245 -5.37 18.71 -17.24
CA LEU A 245 -6.06 17.60 -16.55
C LEU A 245 -5.19 17.03 -15.42
N VAL A 246 -3.91 16.78 -15.66
CA VAL A 246 -2.98 16.30 -14.62
C VAL A 246 -2.83 17.33 -13.50
N GLU A 247 -2.67 18.62 -13.85
CA GLU A 247 -2.61 19.72 -12.87
C GLU A 247 -3.86 19.78 -12.00
N SER A 248 -5.05 19.59 -12.59
CA SER A 248 -6.32 19.59 -11.84
C SER A 248 -6.42 18.45 -10.82
N VAL A 249 -5.71 17.34 -11.05
CA VAL A 249 -5.63 16.21 -10.13
C VAL A 249 -4.61 16.47 -9.01
N LEU A 250 -3.47 17.09 -9.33
CA LEU A 250 -2.35 17.26 -8.39
C LEU A 250 -2.46 18.54 -7.54
N ALA A 251 -3.04 19.62 -8.07
CA ALA A 251 -3.16 20.89 -7.34
C ALA A 251 -3.91 20.76 -6.00
N PRO A 252 -4.99 19.96 -5.87
CA PRO A 252 -5.63 19.71 -4.58
C PRO A 252 -4.70 19.05 -3.56
N LEU A 253 -3.78 18.18 -3.99
CA LEU A 253 -2.82 17.51 -3.10
C LEU A 253 -1.74 18.48 -2.60
N VAL A 254 -1.34 19.45 -3.43
CA VAL A 254 -0.48 20.56 -3.01
C VAL A 254 -1.19 21.42 -1.96
N SER A 255 -2.45 21.79 -2.23
CA SER A 255 -3.24 22.60 -1.29
C SER A 255 -3.51 21.91 0.05
N GLN A 256 -3.44 20.58 0.09
CA GLN A 256 -3.57 19.77 1.31
C GLN A 256 -2.22 19.44 1.95
N GLU A 257 -1.11 19.98 1.42
CA GLU A 257 0.26 19.74 1.89
C GLU A 257 0.65 18.26 1.88
N VAL A 258 0.00 17.45 1.03
CA VAL A 258 0.35 16.04 0.83
C VAL A 258 1.61 15.94 -0.03
N ILE A 259 1.70 16.80 -1.04
CA ILE A 259 2.88 16.95 -1.91
C ILE A 259 3.31 18.41 -1.86
N GLU A 260 4.61 18.67 -1.88
CA GLU A 260 5.15 20.02 -1.84
C GLU A 260 4.98 20.71 -3.20
N ARG A 261 5.32 19.98 -4.27
CA ARG A 261 5.25 20.46 -5.65
C ARG A 261 5.23 19.30 -6.64
N PHE A 262 4.90 19.62 -7.88
CA PHE A 262 4.98 18.70 -9.00
C PHE A 262 5.42 19.40 -10.29
N THR A 263 5.95 18.63 -11.24
CA THR A 263 6.32 19.10 -12.58
C THR A 263 5.72 18.16 -13.62
N VAL A 264 5.07 18.71 -14.65
CA VAL A 264 4.55 17.94 -15.79
C VAL A 264 5.35 18.31 -17.03
N VAL A 265 5.99 17.33 -17.67
CA VAL A 265 6.76 17.52 -18.90
C VAL A 265 6.19 16.64 -20.01
N ILE A 266 5.76 17.28 -21.09
CA ILE A 266 5.35 16.60 -22.33
C ILE A 266 6.33 17.02 -23.43
N PRO A 267 7.37 16.22 -23.74
CA PRO A 267 8.42 16.61 -24.69
C PRO A 267 7.86 17.05 -26.05
N LEU A 268 6.83 16.35 -26.53
CA LEU A 268 6.17 16.66 -27.79
C LEU A 268 5.46 18.02 -27.77
N LEU A 269 4.96 18.47 -26.62
CA LEU A 269 4.36 19.80 -26.49
C LEU A 269 5.44 20.89 -26.66
N THR A 270 6.62 20.69 -26.07
CA THR A 270 7.77 21.59 -26.25
C THR A 270 8.15 21.73 -27.72
N LEU A 271 8.16 20.63 -28.48
CA LEU A 271 8.39 20.67 -29.93
C LEU A 271 7.27 21.40 -30.68
N LEU A 272 6.01 21.14 -30.33
CA LEU A 272 4.86 21.80 -30.94
C LEU A 272 4.76 23.30 -30.59
N ASP A 273 5.45 23.75 -29.54
CA ASP A 273 5.52 25.15 -29.13
C ASP A 273 6.51 25.99 -29.96
N LYS A 274 7.52 25.35 -30.58
CA LYS A 274 8.49 25.99 -31.48
C LYS A 274 7.84 26.56 -32.75
N ASP A 275 8.50 27.55 -33.36
CA ASP A 275 8.16 27.97 -34.72
C ASP A 275 8.45 26.82 -35.69
N PRO A 276 7.53 26.48 -36.62
CA PRO A 276 7.79 25.48 -37.65
C PRO A 276 9.07 25.71 -38.46
N ALA A 277 9.52 26.96 -38.63
CA ALA A 277 10.75 27.30 -39.33
C ALA A 277 12.03 26.90 -38.55
N ASP A 278 11.92 26.82 -37.22
CA ASP A 278 13.05 26.50 -36.32
C ASP A 278 13.16 25.00 -36.02
N LEU A 279 12.21 24.20 -36.49
CA LEU A 279 12.23 22.75 -36.29
C LEU A 279 13.31 22.08 -37.15
N THR A 280 14.14 21.28 -36.51
CA THR A 280 15.05 20.38 -37.22
C THR A 280 14.26 19.27 -37.91
N ALA A 281 14.86 18.65 -38.94
CA ALA A 281 14.24 17.51 -39.64
C ALA A 281 13.93 16.33 -38.70
N ALA A 282 14.74 16.13 -37.66
CA ALA A 282 14.53 15.09 -36.65
C ALA A 282 13.29 15.39 -35.78
N GLU A 283 13.14 16.62 -35.30
CA GLU A 283 11.99 17.03 -34.48
C GLU A 283 10.67 17.01 -35.28
N ALA A 284 10.71 17.45 -36.55
CA ALA A 284 9.55 17.34 -37.43
C ALA A 284 9.14 15.88 -37.68
N LYS A 285 10.13 14.98 -37.77
CA LYS A 285 9.88 13.53 -37.87
C LYS A 285 9.27 12.99 -36.59
N GLU A 286 9.76 13.39 -35.41
CA GLU A 286 9.21 12.98 -34.12
C GLU A 286 7.73 13.37 -33.99
N ILE A 287 7.37 14.60 -34.37
CA ILE A 287 5.96 15.04 -34.38
C ILE A 287 5.11 14.18 -35.33
N LYS A 288 5.63 13.86 -36.52
CA LYS A 288 4.92 13.02 -37.50
C LYS A 288 4.74 11.59 -36.99
N ASP A 289 5.78 11.02 -36.40
CA ASP A 289 5.76 9.66 -35.85
C ASP A 289 4.78 9.57 -34.67
N ALA A 290 4.80 10.53 -33.75
CA ALA A 290 3.87 10.61 -32.64
C ALA A 290 2.40 10.67 -33.10
N ARG A 291 2.10 11.49 -34.11
CA ARG A 291 0.75 11.58 -34.72
C ARG A 291 0.33 10.28 -35.40
N SER A 292 1.26 9.59 -36.06
CA SER A 292 0.99 8.34 -36.77
C SER A 292 0.77 7.19 -35.80
N ALA A 293 1.60 7.10 -34.75
CA ALA A 293 1.49 6.12 -33.67
C ALA A 293 0.36 6.45 -32.68
N ARG A 294 -0.19 7.67 -32.74
CA ARG A 294 -1.20 8.19 -31.80
C ARG A 294 -0.75 8.09 -30.34
N ARG A 295 0.53 8.35 -30.10
CA ARG A 295 1.17 8.27 -28.79
C ARG A 295 1.92 9.56 -28.48
N ALA A 296 1.79 10.03 -27.25
CA ALA A 296 2.60 11.10 -26.69
C ALA A 296 3.09 10.65 -25.32
N ASP A 297 4.38 10.75 -25.08
CA ASP A 297 4.97 10.44 -23.79
C ASP A 297 4.90 11.68 -22.88
N MET A 298 4.76 11.42 -21.58
CA MET A 298 4.66 12.44 -20.54
C MET A 298 5.40 11.95 -19.30
N THR A 299 6.18 12.85 -18.69
CA THR A 299 6.87 12.62 -17.42
C THR A 299 6.24 13.50 -16.36
N ILE A 300 5.96 12.92 -15.19
CA ILE A 300 5.40 13.62 -14.04
C ILE A 300 6.35 13.38 -12.88
N GLU A 301 6.87 14.46 -12.30
CA GLU A 301 7.70 14.44 -11.11
C GLU A 301 6.89 15.01 -9.94
N VAL A 302 6.93 14.35 -8.79
CA VAL A 302 6.19 14.74 -7.58
C VAL A 302 7.13 14.73 -6.39
N VAL A 303 7.12 15.80 -5.59
CA VAL A 303 7.87 15.90 -4.33
C VAL A 303 6.92 15.66 -3.17
N TYR A 304 7.12 14.56 -2.45
CA TYR A 304 6.31 14.21 -1.27
C TYR A 304 6.74 15.03 -0.04
N ALA A 305 5.78 15.58 0.71
CA ALA A 305 6.08 16.43 1.87
C ALA A 305 6.59 15.64 3.09
N GLY A 306 6.28 14.34 3.17
CA GLY A 306 6.72 13.45 4.26
C GLY A 306 5.97 13.67 5.58
N ALA A 307 5.68 12.60 6.29
CA ALA A 307 5.18 12.68 7.67
C ALA A 307 6.34 12.76 8.68
N ILE A 308 6.14 13.47 9.79
CA ILE A 308 7.10 13.51 10.90
C ILE A 308 6.97 12.23 11.73
N HIS A 309 8.04 11.43 11.82
CA HIS A 309 8.08 10.21 12.65
C HIS A 309 8.91 10.36 13.93
N ARG A 310 9.83 11.33 13.98
CA ARG A 310 10.71 11.56 15.14
C ARG A 310 10.82 13.06 15.41
N LEU A 311 10.67 13.45 16.67
CA LEU A 311 10.93 14.80 17.17
C LEU A 311 11.98 14.72 18.28
N ALA A 312 13.12 15.35 18.08
CA ALA A 312 14.13 15.51 19.12
C ALA A 312 13.82 16.80 19.90
N VAL A 313 13.46 16.68 21.17
CA VAL A 313 13.17 17.82 22.06
C VAL A 313 14.27 17.89 23.11
N GLN A 314 15.06 18.97 23.09
CA GLN A 314 16.06 19.25 24.12
C GLN A 314 15.50 20.31 25.08
N LEU A 315 15.25 19.91 26.33
CA LEU A 315 14.84 20.84 27.38
C LEU A 315 16.09 21.42 28.06
N VAL A 316 16.23 22.74 28.07
CA VAL A 316 17.30 23.44 28.80
C VAL A 316 16.66 24.31 29.86
N PHE A 317 17.01 24.06 31.13
CA PHE A 317 16.65 24.95 32.24
C PHE A 317 17.72 26.03 32.39
N THR A 318 17.32 27.28 32.20
CA THR A 318 18.12 28.45 32.57
C THR A 318 17.57 28.99 33.89
N GLY A 319 18.17 28.58 35.00
CA GLY A 319 18.00 29.20 36.30
C GLY A 319 19.08 30.25 36.54
#